data_AF-A0A3R9RG92-F1
#
_entry.id   AF-A0A3R9RG92-F1
#
_cell.length_a   1.000
_cell.length_b   1.000
_cell.length_c   1.000
_cell.angle_alpha   90.00
_cell.angle_beta   90.00
_cell.angle_gamma   90.00
#
_symmetry.space_group_name_H-M   'P 1'
#
loop_
_entity.id
_entity.type
_entity.pdbx_description
1 polymer ?
#
loop_
_entity_poly.entity_id
_entity_poly.type
_entity_poly.pdbx_seq_one_letter_code
_entity_poly.pdbx_strand_id
1 'polypeptide(L)'
;MEKEGRSNKSTVFSFMRVIACLFMLLAVYYIFWSAIREEDFSSIILYSSSIGVGVFALEKLLLNHKSYIYLLSVALLLCIFAVLEFNVSGLFYFQ
;
A
#
# COMPACT_ATOMS: atom_id res chain seq x y z
N MET A 1 26.88 -19.57 15.57
CA MET A 1 26.58 -18.87 14.29
C MET A 1 25.08 -18.62 14.04
N GLU A 2 24.15 -19.04 14.90
CA GLU A 2 22.70 -18.80 14.67
C GLU A 2 22.16 -17.42 15.07
N LYS A 3 22.95 -16.57 15.76
CA LYS A 3 22.49 -15.25 16.23
C LYS A 3 22.56 -14.16 15.14
N GLU A 4 23.51 -14.22 14.21
CA GLU A 4 23.64 -13.20 13.15
C GLU A 4 22.48 -13.25 12.13
N GLY A 5 22.03 -14.45 11.74
CA GLY A 5 20.93 -14.61 10.79
C GLY A 5 19.56 -14.13 11.32
N ARG A 6 19.40 -14.04 12.64
CA ARG A 6 18.18 -13.52 13.28
C ARG A 6 18.20 -11.98 13.38
N SER A 7 19.38 -11.40 13.56
CA SER A 7 19.60 -9.94 13.61
C SER A 7 19.31 -9.28 12.25
N ASN A 8 19.87 -9.81 11.16
CA ASN A 8 19.69 -9.23 9.82
C ASN A 8 18.22 -9.25 9.35
N LYS A 9 17.46 -10.30 9.69
CA LYS A 9 16.02 -10.37 9.37
C LYS A 9 15.23 -9.26 10.09
N SER A 10 15.54 -8.99 11.36
CA SER A 10 14.90 -7.93 12.14
C SER A 10 15.12 -6.54 11.54
N THR A 11 16.32 -6.28 11.02
CA THR A 11 16.65 -5.01 10.36
C THR A 11 15.87 -4.85 9.05
N VAL A 12 15.77 -5.89 8.23
CA VAL A 12 15.00 -5.86 6.97
C VAL A 12 13.52 -5.60 7.21
N PHE A 13 12.90 -6.26 8.19
CA PHE A 13 11.50 -6.01 8.53
C PHE A 13 11.27 -4.60 9.06
N SER A 14 12.17 -4.10 9.89
CA SER A 14 12.10 -2.70 10.38
C SER A 14 12.17 -1.71 9.22
N PHE A 15 13.01 -1.97 8.21
CA PHE A 15 13.14 -1.13 7.04
C PHE A 15 11.89 -1.17 6.15
N MET A 16 11.32 -2.36 5.91
CA MET A 16 10.05 -2.51 5.18
C MET A 16 8.91 -1.72 5.84
N ARG A 17 8.85 -1.74 7.17
CA ARG A 17 7.84 -1.01 7.93
C ARG A 17 7.99 0.51 7.80
N VAL A 18 9.22 1.01 7.80
CA VAL A 18 9.50 2.44 7.56
C VAL A 18 9.07 2.84 6.15
N ILE A 19 9.39 2.03 5.13
CA ILE A 19 8.95 2.27 3.75
C ILE A 19 7.42 2.30 3.65
N ALA A 20 6.72 1.33 4.23
CA ALA A 20 5.26 1.29 4.22
C ALA A 20 4.65 2.54 4.87
N CYS A 21 5.21 2.99 6.00
CA CYS A 21 4.78 4.23 6.66
C CYS A 21 5.02 5.47 5.80
N LEU A 22 6.15 5.56 5.09
CA LEU A 22 6.44 6.69 4.20
C LEU A 22 5.43 6.78 3.05
N PHE A 23 5.07 5.66 2.44
CA PHE A 23 4.04 5.63 1.38
C PHE A 23 2.65 5.98 1.90
N MET A 24 2.31 5.55 3.12
CA MET A 24 1.05 5.98 3.77
C MET A 24 1.04 7.48 4.08
N LEU A 25 2.13 8.03 4.62
CA LEU A 25 2.27 9.47 4.84
C LEU A 25 2.17 10.26 3.54
N LEU A 26 2.74 9.73 2.44
CA LEU A 26 2.62 10.33 1.12
C LEU A 26 1.17 10.37 0.65
N ALA A 27 0.42 9.27 0.83
CA ALA A 27 -1.01 9.25 0.52
C ALA A 27 -1.79 10.30 1.34
N VAL A 28 -1.53 10.39 2.65
CA VAL A 28 -2.15 11.41 3.51
C VAL A 28 -1.80 12.82 3.06
N TYR A 29 -0.53 13.08 2.72
CA TYR A 29 -0.10 14.36 2.19
C TYR A 29 -0.89 14.76 0.95
N TYR A 30 -1.05 13.84 -0.02
CA TYR A 30 -1.80 14.12 -1.23
C TYR A 30 -3.32 14.25 -1.00
N ILE A 31 -3.88 13.58 0.02
CA ILE A 31 -5.27 13.81 0.44
C ILE A 31 -5.46 15.26 0.90
N PHE A 32 -4.60 15.74 1.81
CA PHE A 32 -4.67 17.12 2.29
C PHE A 32 -4.40 18.13 1.16
N TRP A 33 -3.43 17.84 0.31
CA TRP A 33 -3.08 18.70 -0.81
C TRP A 33 -4.21 18.79 -1.84
N SER A 34 -4.84 17.66 -2.16
CA SER A 34 -6.03 17.59 -3.01
C SER A 34 -7.19 18.39 -2.43
N ALA A 35 -7.44 18.28 -1.11
CA ALA A 35 -8.48 19.05 -0.44
C ALA A 35 -8.22 20.57 -0.42
N ILE A 36 -6.95 21.00 -0.43
CA ILE A 36 -6.57 22.43 -0.43
C ILE A 36 -6.60 23.02 -1.85
N ARG A 37 -6.19 22.26 -2.87
CA ARG A 37 -6.08 22.75 -4.25
C ARG A 37 -7.27 22.41 -5.16
N GLU A 38 -8.20 21.58 -4.69
CA GLU A 38 -9.30 21.02 -5.50
C GLU A 38 -8.80 20.30 -6.77
N GLU A 39 -7.55 19.85 -6.76
CA GLU A 39 -6.92 19.10 -7.85
C GLU A 39 -7.08 17.59 -7.59
N ASP A 40 -7.41 16.85 -8.65
CA ASP A 40 -7.63 15.42 -8.56
C ASP A 40 -6.30 14.65 -8.55
N PHE A 41 -5.92 14.17 -7.37
CA PHE A 41 -4.75 13.32 -7.14
C PHE A 41 -5.12 11.88 -6.78
N SER A 42 -6.35 11.45 -7.10
CA SER A 42 -6.89 10.14 -6.69
C SER A 42 -5.98 8.99 -7.08
N SER A 43 -5.41 9.02 -8.29
CA SER A 43 -4.41 8.04 -8.74
C SER A 43 -3.19 7.97 -7.83
N ILE A 44 -2.60 9.11 -7.45
CA ILE A 44 -1.39 9.14 -6.60
C ILE A 44 -1.70 8.62 -5.20
N ILE A 45 -2.87 8.98 -4.66
CA ILE A 45 -3.35 8.51 -3.36
C ILE A 45 -3.53 7.00 -3.39
N LEU A 46 -4.23 6.47 -4.41
CA LEU A 46 -4.48 5.04 -4.57
C LEU A 46 -3.21 4.22 -4.77
N TYR A 47 -2.28 4.67 -5.62
CA TYR A 47 -1.00 3.98 -5.81
C TYR A 47 -0.16 4.00 -4.53
N SER A 48 -0.08 5.14 -3.84
CA SER A 48 0.73 5.27 -2.62
C SER A 48 0.16 4.39 -1.50
N SER A 49 -1.15 4.39 -1.28
CA SER A 49 -1.81 3.51 -0.32
C SER A 49 -1.64 2.04 -0.70
N SER A 50 -1.78 1.68 -1.98
CA SER A 50 -1.63 0.29 -2.45
C SER A 50 -0.22 -0.24 -2.23
N ILE A 51 0.81 0.57 -2.51
CA ILE A 51 2.21 0.20 -2.26
C ILE A 51 2.46 0.05 -0.76
N GLY A 52 2.00 0.98 0.07
CA GLY A 52 2.15 0.91 1.52
C GLY A 52 1.52 -0.36 2.11
N VAL A 53 0.29 -0.67 1.71
CA VAL A 53 -0.41 -1.90 2.11
C VAL A 53 0.30 -3.15 1.57
N GLY A 54 0.79 -3.12 0.32
CA GLY A 54 1.53 -4.22 -0.31
C GLY A 54 2.82 -4.58 0.42
N VAL A 55 3.59 -3.57 0.84
CA VAL A 55 4.83 -3.78 1.63
C VAL A 55 4.51 -4.34 3.01
N PHE A 56 3.46 -3.84 3.67
CA PHE A 56 3.00 -4.37 4.96
C PHE A 56 2.49 -5.82 4.85
N ALA A 57 1.83 -6.12 3.73
CA ALA A 57 1.41 -7.45 3.34
C ALA A 57 2.62 -8.40 3.20
N LEU A 58 3.64 -8.01 2.43
CA LEU A 58 4.87 -8.79 2.26
C LEU A 58 5.59 -9.03 3.60
N GLU A 59 5.66 -8.02 4.47
CA GLU A 59 6.22 -8.15 5.81
C GLU A 59 5.48 -9.24 6.62
N LYS A 60 4.14 -9.22 6.61
CA LYS A 60 3.30 -10.21 7.31
C LYS A 60 3.37 -11.60 6.69
N LEU A 61 3.47 -11.71 5.36
CA LEU A 61 3.66 -12.98 4.66
C LEU A 61 4.96 -13.68 5.08
N LEU A 62 6.04 -12.91 5.19
CA LEU A 62 7.36 -13.42 5.57
C LEU A 62 7.47 -13.76 7.07
N LEU A 63 6.69 -13.10 7.93
CA LEU A 63 6.69 -13.33 9.38
C LEU A 63 5.70 -14.40 9.85
N ASN A 64 4.55 -14.56 9.18
CA ASN A 64 3.52 -15.51 9.60
C ASN A 64 2.67 -16.02 8.41
N HIS A 65 2.91 -17.27 8.02
CA HIS A 65 2.17 -17.95 6.95
C HIS A 65 0.65 -18.06 7.19
N LYS A 66 0.19 -18.01 8.45
CA LYS A 66 -1.26 -18.11 8.79
C LYS A 66 -2.06 -16.84 8.46
N SER A 67 -1.42 -15.70 8.25
CA SER A 67 -2.09 -14.42 7.96
C SER A 67 -2.43 -14.24 6.47
N TYR A 68 -2.16 -15.25 5.63
CA TYR A 68 -2.35 -15.22 4.17
C TYR A 68 -3.78 -14.83 3.75
N ILE A 69 -4.79 -15.29 4.49
CA ILE A 69 -6.20 -15.03 4.16
C ILE A 69 -6.53 -13.53 4.29
N TYR A 70 -6.14 -12.89 5.39
CA TYR A 70 -6.36 -11.45 5.61
C TYR A 70 -5.65 -10.59 4.54
N LEU A 71 -4.46 -11.02 4.15
CA LEU A 71 -3.63 -10.39 3.15
C LEU A 71 -4.24 -10.46 1.74
N LEU A 72 -4.70 -11.66 1.38
CA LEU A 72 -5.40 -11.92 0.13
C LEU A 72 -6.68 -11.10 0.05
N SER A 73 -7.44 -11.01 1.15
CA SER A 73 -8.67 -10.21 1.22
C SER A 73 -8.40 -8.72 1.03
N VAL A 74 -7.36 -8.17 1.66
CA VAL A 74 -7.01 -6.75 1.54
C VAL A 74 -6.47 -6.43 0.13
N ALA A 75 -5.64 -7.30 -0.45
CA ALA A 75 -5.16 -7.15 -1.81
C ALA A 75 -6.29 -7.24 -2.85
N LEU A 76 -7.24 -8.16 -2.66
CA LEU A 76 -8.45 -8.26 -3.49
C LEU A 76 -9.30 -7.00 -3.40
N LEU A 77 -9.51 -6.47 -2.20
CA LEU A 77 -10.24 -5.24 -1.99
C LEU A 77 -9.58 -4.07 -2.73
N LEU A 78 -8.27 -3.89 -2.60
CA LEU A 78 -7.53 -2.86 -3.32
C LEU A 78 -7.60 -3.04 -4.84
N CYS A 79 -7.52 -4.28 -5.32
CA CYS A 79 -7.62 -4.58 -6.76
C CYS A 79 -9.02 -4.25 -7.30
N ILE A 80 -10.07 -4.58 -6.54
CA ILE A 80 -11.46 -4.23 -6.89
C ILE A 80 -11.65 -2.72 -6.91
N PHE A 81 -11.13 -2.00 -5.92
CA PHE A 81 -11.19 -0.54 -5.88
C PHE A 81 -10.44 0.11 -7.05
N ALA A 82 -9.24 -0.38 -7.38
CA ALA A 82 -8.46 0.11 -8.51
C ALA A 82 -9.15 -0.16 -9.87
N VAL A 83 -9.75 -1.34 -10.05
CA VAL A 83 -10.52 -1.67 -11.27
C VAL A 83 -11.80 -0.83 -11.37
N LEU A 84 -12.47 -0.57 -10.24
CA LEU A 84 -13.63 0.32 -10.19
C LEU A 84 -13.24 1.76 -10.56
N GLU A 85 -12.17 2.29 -9.97
CA GLU A 85 -11.71 3.64 -10.31
C GLU A 85 -11.30 3.74 -11.78
N PHE A 86 -10.55 2.76 -12.32
CA PHE A 86 -10.16 2.76 -13.73
C PHE A 86 -11.37 2.70 -14.67
N ASN A 87 -12.40 1.91 -14.34
CA ASN A 87 -13.63 1.85 -15.13
C ASN A 87 -14.48 3.11 -15.01
N VAL A 88 -14.60 3.68 -13.80
CA VAL A 88 -15.36 4.91 -13.56
C VAL A 88 -14.68 6.08 -14.26
N SER A 89 -13.37 6.26 -14.09
CA SER A 89 -12.60 7.29 -14.79
C SER A 89 -12.60 7.07 -16.30
N GLY A 90 -12.49 5.81 -16.78
CA GLY A 90 -12.62 5.48 -18.20
C GLY A 90 -13.98 5.83 -18.81
N LEU A 91 -15.06 5.78 -18.03
CA LEU A 91 -16.41 6.17 -18.45
C LEU A 91 -16.58 7.69 -18.58
N PHE A 92 -15.89 8.49 -17.76
CA PHE A 92 -15.96 9.96 -17.80
C PHE A 92 -15.00 10.62 -18.81
N TYR A 93 -13.89 9.96 -19.18
CA TYR A 93 -12.91 10.51 -20.11
C TYR A 93 -13.11 10.10 -21.59
N PHE A 94 -14.09 9.23 -21.88
CA PHE A 94 -14.44 8.81 -23.26
C PHE A 94 -15.73 9.48 -23.81
N GLN A 95 -16.20 10.55 -23.18
CA GLN A 95 -17.31 11.39 -23.64
C GLN A 95 -16.82 12.80 -23.99
#